data_AF-A0AAW9DCA8-F1
#
_entry.id   AF-A0AAW9DCA8-F1
#
_cell.length_a   1.000
_cell.length_b   1.000
_cell.length_c   1.000
_cell.angle_alpha   90.00
_cell.angle_beta   90.00
_cell.angle_gamma   90.00
#
_symmetry.space_group_name_H-M   'P 1'
#
loop_
_entity.id
_entity.type
_entity.pdbx_description
1 polymer ?
#
loop_
_entity_poly.entity_id
_entity_poly.type
_entity_poly.pdbx_seq_one_letter_code
_entity_poly.pdbx_strand_id
1 'polypeptide(L)'
;CYLRVSNMSSGDNYGTMFIPRVNSEVIVSFVNGDPDCPIIIGSLNNGENKLAYSLPSNKTKSYLRTYTTPQYSDSIGYNELMFEDYQGREEVKIRAQRDLNTEVLNNENKRVDKDQRVIIRGDKEESINKNSKLNVKENYEINVQNDFIENVSNNKVINVSENLDVSVNKNINVNIVENLKYIIEKDFIESIKGSKIEYVEKDVKLRYLNNLFTQVDKDFRLDVKGSYHIKSNSIKQEANIIELIANNGITIRSGANSITVDSSGIHLNSASINTQSSLEGVNAIDVEMPIIDKPKYEKLRVIKLEANILKQNSIEDQLIFKASVEKYKDDNWEATNSLTKFELNQIRWVVVTNNDKEDKDIVQDEISENVIAINEFELKLDISKTNICKYAHIFCYVDDYLLEGYSLVELKRDIKIDNINLNYISNEEVELEAILNVDEVTQEELEQIVWNINSKDISKYNGKTKIQHNIKEEKVYKTVFNAYIKDNQTIETSANTSAVFDEDSSRLSNIGVN
;
A
#
# COMPACT_ATOMS: atom_id res chain seq x y z
N CYS A 1 70.54 61.59 -63.37
CA CYS A 1 69.26 62.31 -63.51
C CYS A 1 68.13 61.30 -63.32
N TYR A 2 67.02 61.68 -62.67
CA TYR A 2 65.82 60.82 -62.59
C TYR A 2 64.87 61.15 -63.75
N LEU A 3 64.29 60.12 -64.35
CA LEU A 3 63.31 60.25 -65.43
C LEU A 3 61.90 60.44 -64.86
N ARG A 4 61.09 61.29 -65.49
CA ARG A 4 59.66 61.40 -65.18
C ARG A 4 58.91 60.20 -65.75
N VAL A 5 57.88 59.73 -65.05
CA VAL A 5 57.01 58.62 -65.47
C VAL A 5 55.60 59.14 -65.70
N SER A 6 55.03 58.84 -66.85
CA SER A 6 53.62 59.06 -67.15
C SER A 6 52.77 58.04 -66.39
N ASN A 7 51.80 58.51 -65.63
CA ASN A 7 50.88 57.67 -64.85
C ASN A 7 49.45 57.80 -65.41
N MET A 8 48.57 56.85 -65.10
CA MET A 8 47.17 56.84 -65.58
C MET A 8 46.38 58.09 -65.14
N SER A 9 46.64 58.57 -63.92
CA SER A 9 46.10 59.82 -63.38
C SER A 9 47.17 60.51 -62.52
N SER A 10 47.26 61.84 -62.57
CA SER A 10 48.20 62.63 -61.77
C SER A 10 47.67 64.03 -61.48
N GLY A 11 47.86 64.51 -60.26
CA GLY A 11 47.56 65.87 -59.83
C GLY A 11 48.23 66.20 -58.49
N ASP A 12 47.86 67.33 -57.88
CA ASP A 12 48.43 67.75 -56.60
C ASP A 12 47.94 66.84 -55.46
N ASN A 13 48.82 65.95 -55.01
CA ASN A 13 48.58 64.97 -53.95
C ASN A 13 47.46 63.92 -54.23
N TYR A 14 47.21 63.58 -55.51
CA TYR A 14 46.33 62.47 -55.90
C TYR A 14 46.73 61.83 -57.24
N GLY A 15 46.24 60.63 -57.51
CA GLY A 15 46.45 59.91 -58.77
C GLY A 15 46.97 58.49 -58.56
N THR A 16 47.57 57.93 -59.61
CA THR A 16 48.21 56.61 -59.60
C THR A 16 49.73 56.78 -59.63
N MET A 17 50.48 55.92 -58.94
CA MET A 17 51.94 55.92 -59.01
C MET A 17 52.47 54.48 -59.00
N PHE A 18 53.04 54.04 -60.12
CA PHE A 18 53.71 52.74 -60.24
C PHE A 18 55.13 52.95 -60.76
N ILE A 19 56.09 53.02 -59.84
CA ILE A 19 57.50 53.22 -60.20
C ILE A 19 58.03 51.93 -60.85
N PRO A 20 58.57 51.99 -62.09
CA PRO A 20 59.25 50.86 -62.70
C PRO A 20 60.38 50.34 -61.78
N ARG A 21 60.42 49.03 -61.56
CA ARG A 21 61.42 48.40 -60.68
C ARG A 21 62.67 48.06 -61.48
N VAL A 22 63.76 47.76 -60.79
CA VAL A 22 64.99 47.23 -61.43
C VAL A 22 64.60 46.03 -62.30
N ASN A 23 65.15 45.99 -63.53
CA ASN A 23 64.84 45.03 -64.61
C ASN A 23 63.48 45.19 -65.32
N SER A 24 62.68 46.23 -65.03
CA SER A 24 61.48 46.53 -65.82
C SER A 24 61.84 47.14 -67.17
N GLU A 25 61.23 46.66 -68.25
CA GLU A 25 61.33 47.30 -69.57
C GLU A 25 60.38 48.50 -69.65
N VAL A 26 60.90 49.65 -70.06
CA VAL A 26 60.15 50.91 -70.14
C VAL A 26 60.22 51.48 -71.56
N ILE A 27 59.14 52.15 -71.98
CA ILE A 27 59.10 52.92 -73.22
C ILE A 27 59.45 54.36 -72.88
N VAL A 28 60.53 54.89 -73.47
CA VAL A 28 60.96 56.28 -73.30
C VAL A 28 60.56 57.09 -74.52
N SER A 29 59.93 58.24 -74.29
CA SER A 29 59.66 59.28 -75.28
C SER A 29 60.36 60.57 -74.87
N PHE A 30 60.34 61.57 -75.74
CA PHE A 30 61.06 62.83 -75.57
C PHE A 30 60.08 64.00 -75.72
N VAL A 31 60.06 64.92 -74.76
CA VAL A 31 59.15 66.08 -74.81
C VAL A 31 59.54 66.94 -76.01
N ASN A 32 58.59 67.17 -76.93
CA ASN A 32 58.84 67.87 -78.21
C ASN A 32 59.99 67.28 -79.05
N GLY A 33 60.34 66.00 -78.83
CA GLY A 33 61.45 65.36 -79.52
C GLY A 33 62.85 65.72 -78.99
N ASP A 34 62.96 66.46 -77.88
CA ASP A 34 64.24 66.84 -77.28
C ASP A 34 64.87 65.68 -76.48
N PRO A 35 66.02 65.11 -76.93
CA PRO A 35 66.71 64.01 -76.25
C PRO A 35 67.13 64.33 -74.81
N ASP A 36 67.30 65.61 -74.47
CA ASP A 36 67.65 66.08 -73.13
C ASP A 36 66.43 66.12 -72.18
N CYS A 37 65.21 65.96 -72.72
CA CYS A 37 63.95 65.92 -71.98
C CYS A 37 63.21 64.55 -72.07
N PRO A 38 63.83 63.43 -71.66
CA PRO A 38 63.21 62.10 -71.70
C PRO A 38 62.09 61.91 -70.66
N ILE A 39 61.05 61.16 -71.03
CA ILE A 39 59.90 60.78 -70.20
C ILE A 39 59.51 59.32 -70.46
N ILE A 40 59.25 58.55 -69.41
CA ILE A 40 58.74 57.19 -69.52
C ILE A 40 57.23 57.27 -69.78
N ILE A 41 56.74 56.62 -70.85
CA ILE A 41 55.32 56.64 -71.25
C ILE A 41 54.60 55.30 -71.01
N GLY A 42 55.31 54.27 -70.57
CA GLY A 42 54.75 52.96 -70.26
C GLY A 42 55.82 51.90 -69.98
N SER A 43 55.37 50.70 -69.67
CA SER A 43 56.22 49.51 -69.48
C SER A 43 55.69 48.31 -70.26
N LEU A 44 56.58 47.37 -70.57
CA LEU A 44 56.28 46.18 -71.37
C LEU A 44 56.68 44.90 -70.64
N ASN A 45 55.93 43.83 -70.92
CA ASN A 45 56.37 42.47 -70.63
C ASN A 45 57.23 41.97 -71.79
N ASN A 46 58.25 41.17 -71.50
CA ASN A 46 59.20 40.64 -72.49
C ASN A 46 59.57 39.18 -72.15
N GLY A 47 60.58 38.61 -72.82
CA GLY A 47 60.98 37.22 -72.60
C GLY A 47 61.43 36.91 -71.16
N GLU A 48 62.01 37.90 -70.48
CA GLU A 48 62.46 37.83 -69.09
C GLU A 48 61.35 38.23 -68.12
N ASN A 49 60.63 39.33 -68.42
CA ASN A 49 59.48 39.85 -67.69
C ASN A 49 58.18 39.24 -68.20
N LYS A 50 57.87 38.02 -67.75
CA LYS A 50 56.69 37.28 -68.19
C LYS A 50 55.39 37.83 -67.59
N LEU A 51 54.30 37.65 -68.33
CA LEU A 51 52.94 37.89 -67.84
C LEU A 51 52.63 37.03 -66.60
N ALA A 52 51.85 37.60 -65.68
CA ALA A 52 51.40 36.91 -64.47
C ALA A 52 50.51 35.69 -64.78
N TYR A 53 49.76 35.76 -65.88
CA TYR A 53 48.94 34.68 -66.41
C TYR A 53 49.37 34.39 -67.85
N SER A 54 49.51 33.11 -68.19
CA SER A 54 49.91 32.70 -69.53
C SER A 54 48.81 32.98 -70.55
N LEU A 55 49.22 33.41 -71.74
CA LEU A 55 48.37 33.60 -72.91
C LEU A 55 48.59 32.47 -73.92
N PRO A 56 47.55 32.07 -74.69
CA PRO A 56 46.20 32.64 -74.74
C PRO A 56 45.22 32.07 -73.70
N SER A 57 45.65 31.13 -72.85
CA SER A 57 44.76 30.39 -71.94
C SER A 57 44.01 31.27 -70.93
N ASN A 58 44.57 32.39 -70.50
CA ASN A 58 43.96 33.32 -69.54
C ASN A 58 43.59 34.68 -70.18
N LYS A 59 43.20 34.68 -71.44
CA LYS A 59 42.88 35.92 -72.19
C LYS A 59 41.71 36.75 -71.64
N THR A 60 40.91 36.18 -70.75
CA THR A 60 39.75 36.82 -70.09
C THR A 60 40.08 37.40 -68.71
N LYS A 61 41.35 37.33 -68.27
CA LYS A 61 41.79 37.89 -67.00
C LYS A 61 42.37 39.28 -67.17
N SER A 62 41.91 40.20 -66.32
CA SER A 62 42.47 41.54 -66.15
C SER A 62 42.94 41.71 -64.71
N TYR A 63 44.10 42.34 -64.47
CA TYR A 63 44.63 42.43 -63.12
C TYR A 63 45.51 43.66 -62.87
N LEU A 64 45.56 44.08 -61.60
CA LEU A 64 46.55 44.99 -61.03
C LEU A 64 47.36 44.21 -60.00
N ARG A 65 48.61 43.84 -60.32
CA ARG A 65 49.49 43.04 -59.46
C ARG A 65 50.77 43.81 -59.12
N THR A 66 51.15 43.81 -57.85
CA THR A 66 52.43 44.36 -57.36
C THR A 66 53.19 43.30 -56.58
N TYR A 67 54.52 43.23 -56.71
CA TYR A 67 55.34 42.24 -56.00
C TYR A 67 55.85 42.78 -54.65
N THR A 68 56.17 41.89 -53.72
CA THR A 68 57.02 42.21 -52.57
C THR A 68 58.37 42.71 -53.05
N THR A 69 58.93 43.70 -52.34
CA THR A 69 60.26 44.30 -52.62
C THR A 69 61.12 44.15 -51.37
N PRO A 70 62.42 43.82 -51.48
CA PRO A 70 63.17 43.56 -52.72
C PRO A 70 62.80 42.23 -53.38
N GLN A 71 62.79 42.22 -54.72
CA GLN A 71 62.34 41.07 -55.54
C GLN A 71 63.39 39.94 -55.65
N TYR A 72 64.52 40.05 -54.95
CA TYR A 72 65.67 39.14 -55.03
C TYR A 72 65.65 37.99 -54.01
N SER A 73 64.60 37.87 -53.18
CA SER A 73 64.45 36.77 -52.24
C SER A 73 63.68 35.60 -52.85
N ASP A 74 64.07 34.37 -52.52
CA ASP A 74 63.48 33.12 -53.03
C ASP A 74 61.97 32.93 -52.73
N SER A 75 61.38 33.80 -51.90
CA SER A 75 59.94 33.85 -51.67
C SER A 75 59.30 35.02 -52.44
N ILE A 76 58.55 34.68 -53.49
CA ILE A 76 57.82 35.66 -54.30
C ILE A 76 56.46 35.96 -53.65
N GLY A 77 56.36 37.11 -52.97
CA GLY A 77 55.10 37.67 -52.49
C GLY A 77 54.47 38.68 -53.47
N TYR A 78 53.15 38.86 -53.44
CA TYR A 78 52.46 39.87 -54.27
C TYR A 78 51.14 40.37 -53.65
N ASN A 79 50.67 41.54 -54.05
CA ASN A 79 49.29 41.98 -53.86
C ASN A 79 48.58 41.98 -55.22
N GLU A 80 47.28 41.71 -55.25
CA GLU A 80 46.53 41.63 -56.50
C GLU A 80 45.06 42.03 -56.35
N LEU A 81 44.58 42.81 -57.31
CA LEU A 81 43.17 42.92 -57.68
C LEU A 81 43.02 42.28 -59.06
N MET A 82 42.24 41.20 -59.17
CA MET A 82 42.05 40.45 -60.42
C MET A 82 40.57 40.32 -60.75
N PHE A 83 40.26 40.41 -62.04
CA PHE A 83 38.95 40.23 -62.65
C PHE A 83 39.03 39.07 -63.66
N GLU A 84 38.15 38.09 -63.54
CA GLU A 84 37.92 37.04 -64.52
C GLU A 84 36.56 37.29 -65.18
N ASP A 85 36.55 37.45 -66.49
CA ASP A 85 35.35 37.76 -67.29
C ASP A 85 34.85 36.56 -68.11
N TYR A 86 35.36 35.36 -67.84
CA TYR A 86 34.86 34.14 -68.48
C TYR A 86 33.43 33.84 -68.02
N GLN A 87 32.51 33.73 -68.99
CA GLN A 87 31.09 33.48 -68.73
C GLN A 87 30.85 32.26 -67.85
N GLY A 88 30.15 32.45 -66.72
CA GLY A 88 29.86 31.42 -65.73
C GLY A 88 31.02 31.07 -64.78
N ARG A 89 32.12 31.84 -64.83
CA ARG A 89 33.29 31.75 -63.93
C ARG A 89 33.77 33.13 -63.50
N GLU A 90 32.88 34.12 -63.53
CA GLU A 90 33.21 35.50 -63.23
C GLU A 90 33.72 35.62 -61.79
N GLU A 91 34.88 36.26 -61.61
CA GLU A 91 35.52 36.39 -60.30
C GLU A 91 36.12 37.78 -60.13
N VAL A 92 35.91 38.38 -58.95
CA VAL A 92 36.74 39.48 -58.45
C VAL A 92 37.54 38.96 -57.26
N LYS A 93 38.86 39.04 -57.35
CA LYS A 93 39.77 38.58 -56.31
C LYS A 93 40.62 39.72 -55.79
N ILE A 94 40.55 39.95 -54.48
CA ILE A 94 41.46 40.82 -53.75
C ILE A 94 42.40 39.93 -52.93
N ARG A 95 43.70 40.10 -53.14
CA ARG A 95 44.74 39.41 -52.37
C ARG A 95 45.72 40.43 -51.81
N ALA A 96 45.88 40.40 -50.48
CA ALA A 96 46.99 41.05 -49.79
C ALA A 96 48.07 40.02 -49.44
N GLN A 97 49.34 40.41 -49.56
CA GLN A 97 50.48 39.55 -49.20
C GLN A 97 50.61 39.37 -47.69
N ARG A 98 50.25 40.41 -46.92
CA ARG A 98 50.42 40.45 -45.47
C ARG A 98 49.16 41.00 -44.81
N ASP A 99 48.95 42.30 -44.90
CA ASP A 99 47.85 43.00 -44.24
C ASP A 99 46.87 43.56 -45.28
N LEU A 100 45.57 43.44 -45.02
CA LEU A 100 44.51 44.11 -45.75
C LEU A 100 43.74 44.99 -44.78
N ASN A 101 43.89 46.32 -44.92
CA ASN A 101 43.15 47.29 -44.12
C ASN A 101 42.01 47.88 -44.95
N THR A 102 40.80 47.87 -44.41
CA THR A 102 39.62 48.51 -44.99
C THR A 102 39.11 49.56 -44.00
N GLU A 103 39.11 50.83 -44.41
CA GLU A 103 38.57 51.93 -43.63
C GLU A 103 37.38 52.56 -44.38
N VAL A 104 36.20 52.55 -43.76
CA VAL A 104 34.98 53.11 -44.34
C VAL A 104 34.41 54.14 -43.37
N LEU A 105 34.51 55.42 -43.74
CA LEU A 105 34.17 56.53 -42.83
C LEU A 105 32.67 56.77 -42.63
N ASN A 106 31.81 56.17 -43.46
CA ASN A 106 30.37 56.38 -43.40
C ASN A 106 29.62 55.05 -43.25
N ASN A 107 29.36 54.35 -44.36
CA ASN A 107 28.59 53.11 -44.35
C ASN A 107 29.28 52.05 -45.22
N GLU A 108 29.49 50.86 -44.66
CA GLU A 108 29.78 49.64 -45.41
C GLU A 108 28.49 48.82 -45.54
N ASN A 109 28.20 48.34 -46.74
CA ASN A 109 27.08 47.44 -46.97
C ASN A 109 27.60 46.18 -47.66
N LYS A 110 27.29 45.01 -47.09
CA LYS A 110 27.65 43.71 -47.65
C LYS A 110 26.41 42.87 -47.86
N ARG A 111 26.17 42.45 -49.10
CA ARG A 111 25.08 41.54 -49.47
C ARG A 111 25.67 40.32 -50.15
N VAL A 112 25.25 39.15 -49.71
CA VAL A 112 25.63 37.85 -50.28
C VAL A 112 24.33 37.08 -50.51
N ASP A 113 23.99 36.78 -51.76
CA ASP A 113 22.70 36.16 -52.12
C ASP A 113 22.67 34.64 -51.91
N LYS A 114 23.84 34.01 -51.76
CA LYS A 114 23.97 32.57 -51.59
C LYS A 114 24.72 32.21 -50.31
N ASP A 115 26.03 31.96 -50.39
CA ASP A 115 26.81 31.41 -49.28
C ASP A 115 27.91 32.38 -48.83
N GLN A 116 28.05 32.58 -47.52
CA GLN A 116 29.21 33.24 -46.91
C GLN A 116 29.99 32.26 -46.05
N ARG A 117 31.30 32.12 -46.31
CA ARG A 117 32.22 31.35 -45.47
C ARG A 117 33.31 32.26 -44.91
N VAL A 118 33.48 32.25 -43.59
CA VAL A 118 34.54 33.00 -42.89
C VAL A 118 35.39 32.00 -42.12
N ILE A 119 36.71 32.02 -42.37
CA ILE A 119 37.67 31.16 -41.68
C ILE A 119 38.75 32.07 -41.08
N ILE A 120 38.86 32.07 -39.76
CA ILE A 120 39.86 32.84 -39.02
C ILE A 120 40.71 31.81 -38.27
N ARG A 121 42.03 31.81 -38.54
CA ARG A 121 42.96 30.84 -37.93
C ARG A 121 43.54 31.32 -36.60
N GLY A 122 43.60 32.64 -36.41
CA GLY A 122 43.92 33.25 -35.13
C GLY A 122 42.65 33.71 -34.43
N ASP A 123 42.72 34.87 -33.81
CA ASP A 123 41.62 35.41 -33.00
C ASP A 123 40.65 36.27 -33.82
N LYS A 124 39.39 36.32 -33.36
CA LYS A 124 38.37 37.27 -33.82
C LYS A 124 37.96 38.14 -32.64
N GLU A 125 38.11 39.45 -32.79
CA GLU A 125 37.54 40.44 -31.87
C GLU A 125 36.46 41.25 -32.62
N GLU A 126 35.34 41.51 -31.96
CA GLU A 126 34.24 42.29 -32.51
C GLU A 126 33.66 43.20 -31.42
N SER A 127 33.66 44.51 -31.67
CA SER A 127 33.12 45.51 -30.75
C SER A 127 31.98 46.27 -31.42
N ILE A 128 30.80 46.24 -30.80
CA ILE A 128 29.61 46.94 -31.26
C ILE A 128 29.18 47.93 -30.17
N ASN A 129 29.36 49.22 -30.42
CA ASN A 129 29.05 50.27 -29.44
C ASN A 129 27.54 50.52 -29.24
N LYS A 130 26.69 49.97 -30.11
CA LYS A 130 25.24 50.12 -30.06
C LYS A 130 24.56 48.75 -30.04
N ASN A 131 23.86 48.40 -31.12
CA ASN A 131 23.01 47.22 -31.17
C ASN A 131 23.54 46.21 -32.21
N SER A 132 23.44 44.92 -31.87
CA SER A 132 23.60 43.82 -32.81
C SER A 132 22.29 43.02 -32.86
N LYS A 133 21.86 42.62 -34.06
CA LYS A 133 20.64 41.82 -34.26
C LYS A 133 20.94 40.68 -35.22
N LEU A 134 20.75 39.45 -34.76
CA LEU A 134 20.86 38.24 -35.56
C LEU A 134 19.46 37.64 -35.77
N ASN A 135 19.10 37.35 -37.02
CA ASN A 135 17.88 36.61 -37.35
C ASN A 135 18.27 35.40 -38.19
N VAL A 136 18.03 34.21 -37.66
CA VAL A 136 18.27 32.93 -38.36
C VAL A 136 16.92 32.26 -38.55
N LYS A 137 16.59 31.89 -39.80
CA LYS A 137 15.28 31.29 -40.13
C LYS A 137 15.20 29.80 -39.87
N GLU A 138 16.35 29.13 -39.90
CA GLU A 138 16.50 27.70 -39.69
C GLU A 138 17.36 27.50 -38.44
N ASN A 139 18.46 26.75 -38.55
CA ASN A 139 19.27 26.33 -37.41
C ASN A 139 20.41 27.32 -37.09
N TYR A 140 20.66 27.53 -35.80
CA TYR A 140 21.82 28.25 -35.29
C TYR A 140 22.57 27.38 -34.28
N GLU A 141 23.82 27.03 -34.60
CA GLU A 141 24.64 26.13 -33.81
C GLU A 141 25.91 26.83 -33.36
N ILE A 142 26.25 26.69 -32.07
CA ILE A 142 27.49 27.20 -31.47
C ILE A 142 28.24 26.03 -30.85
N ASN A 143 29.45 25.77 -31.32
CA ASN A 143 30.35 24.76 -30.76
C ASN A 143 31.57 25.45 -30.15
N VAL A 144 31.69 25.41 -28.81
CA VAL A 144 32.85 25.93 -28.08
C VAL A 144 33.58 24.77 -27.41
N GLN A 145 34.88 24.65 -27.66
CA GLN A 145 35.69 23.53 -27.17
C GLN A 145 36.17 23.71 -25.72
N ASN A 146 36.34 24.97 -25.30
CA ASN A 146 36.77 25.34 -23.96
C ASN A 146 35.60 26.02 -23.25
N ASP A 147 35.74 27.29 -22.88
CA ASP A 147 34.75 28.01 -22.08
C ASP A 147 33.85 28.91 -22.92
N PHE A 148 32.54 28.86 -22.65
CA PHE A 148 31.55 29.83 -23.13
C PHE A 148 31.15 30.75 -21.96
N ILE A 149 31.56 32.01 -22.02
CA ILE A 149 31.28 33.01 -20.98
C ILE A 149 30.38 34.09 -21.57
N GLU A 150 29.21 34.27 -20.96
CA GLU A 150 28.24 35.29 -21.35
C GLU A 150 27.92 36.18 -20.16
N ASN A 151 28.25 37.47 -20.27
CA ASN A 151 27.98 38.47 -19.25
C ASN A 151 26.91 39.43 -19.75
N VAL A 152 25.80 39.54 -19.03
CA VAL A 152 24.68 40.44 -19.35
C VAL A 152 24.43 41.34 -18.16
N SER A 153 24.67 42.65 -18.31
CA SER A 153 24.56 43.62 -17.20
C SER A 153 23.13 43.93 -16.78
N ASN A 154 22.19 43.81 -17.72
CA ASN A 154 20.77 44.05 -17.47
C ASN A 154 20.03 42.71 -17.44
N ASN A 155 19.17 42.45 -18.43
CA ASN A 155 18.30 41.28 -18.44
C ASN A 155 18.72 40.29 -19.53
N LYS A 156 18.76 39.00 -19.17
CA LYS A 156 18.79 37.90 -20.12
C LYS A 156 17.41 37.25 -20.16
N VAL A 157 16.80 37.20 -21.35
CA VAL A 157 15.49 36.58 -21.58
C VAL A 157 15.64 35.44 -22.56
N ILE A 158 15.15 34.25 -22.19
CA ILE A 158 15.16 33.05 -23.03
C ILE A 158 13.72 32.63 -23.23
N ASN A 159 13.24 32.67 -24.47
CA ASN A 159 11.92 32.19 -24.85
C ASN A 159 12.09 31.02 -25.81
N VAL A 160 11.53 29.86 -25.46
CA VAL A 160 11.58 28.64 -26.27
C VAL A 160 10.16 28.12 -26.40
N SER A 161 9.68 27.95 -27.63
CA SER A 161 8.29 27.55 -27.90
C SER A 161 8.02 26.06 -27.71
N GLU A 162 9.06 25.25 -27.82
CA GLU A 162 8.98 23.80 -27.65
C GLU A 162 9.79 23.40 -26.41
N ASN A 163 10.95 22.76 -26.59
CA ASN A 163 11.72 22.17 -25.50
C ASN A 163 13.02 22.95 -25.22
N LEU A 164 13.33 23.13 -23.93
CA LEU A 164 14.63 23.60 -23.45
C LEU A 164 15.31 22.47 -22.67
N ASP A 165 16.26 21.81 -23.32
CA ASP A 165 17.08 20.76 -22.71
C ASP A 165 18.40 21.34 -22.21
N VAL A 166 18.71 21.09 -20.94
CA VAL A 166 19.97 21.52 -20.31
C VAL A 166 20.65 20.30 -19.70
N SER A 167 21.80 19.92 -20.26
CA SER A 167 22.60 18.80 -19.77
C SER A 167 23.97 19.30 -19.31
N VAL A 168 24.33 18.97 -18.07
CA VAL A 168 25.60 19.37 -17.46
C VAL A 168 26.21 18.16 -16.76
N ASN A 169 27.43 17.79 -17.16
CA ASN A 169 28.10 16.58 -16.67
C ASN A 169 28.66 16.70 -15.24
N LYS A 170 28.86 17.93 -14.77
CA LYS A 170 29.43 18.20 -13.43
C LYS A 170 28.41 18.91 -12.56
N ASN A 171 28.49 20.24 -12.47
CA ASN A 171 27.73 21.02 -11.49
C ASN A 171 26.99 22.16 -12.18
N ILE A 172 25.79 22.44 -11.69
CA ILE A 172 25.06 23.69 -11.95
C ILE A 172 25.06 24.48 -10.64
N ASN A 173 25.58 25.70 -10.68
CA ASN A 173 25.54 26.62 -9.54
C ASN A 173 24.65 27.80 -9.91
N VAL A 174 23.61 28.05 -9.12
CA VAL A 174 22.67 29.15 -9.32
C VAL A 174 22.71 30.04 -8.08
N ASN A 175 23.18 31.28 -8.25
CA ASN A 175 23.14 32.30 -7.21
C ASN A 175 22.11 33.36 -7.61
N ILE A 176 21.08 33.53 -6.79
CA ILE A 176 20.01 34.49 -7.00
C ILE A 176 19.92 35.34 -5.74
N VAL A 177 20.15 36.65 -5.90
CA VAL A 177 20.18 37.61 -4.79
C VAL A 177 18.79 37.93 -4.27
N GLU A 178 17.80 37.94 -5.16
CA GLU A 178 16.42 38.26 -4.82
C GLU A 178 15.55 37.01 -4.82
N ASN A 179 14.84 36.73 -5.91
CA ASN A 179 13.77 35.75 -5.94
C ASN A 179 13.96 34.71 -7.05
N LEU A 180 13.72 33.45 -6.71
CA LEU A 180 13.56 32.36 -7.67
C LEU A 180 12.09 31.94 -7.72
N LYS A 181 11.48 31.95 -8.91
CA LYS A 181 10.08 31.59 -9.11
C LYS A 181 9.95 30.56 -10.22
N TYR A 182 9.27 29.45 -9.91
CA TYR A 182 8.84 28.45 -10.89
C TYR A 182 7.33 28.51 -11.04
N ILE A 183 6.85 28.52 -12.29
CA ILE A 183 5.44 28.30 -12.63
C ILE A 183 5.44 27.12 -13.59
N ILE A 184 4.88 26.00 -13.14
CA ILE A 184 4.84 24.75 -13.89
C ILE A 184 3.38 24.36 -14.02
N GLU A 185 2.88 24.26 -15.25
CA GLU A 185 1.45 24.04 -15.50
C GLU A 185 1.04 22.57 -15.40
N LYS A 186 2.01 21.66 -15.53
CA LYS A 186 1.81 20.21 -15.44
C LYS A 186 2.63 19.64 -14.27
N ASP A 187 3.64 18.84 -14.58
CA ASP A 187 4.36 18.04 -13.59
C ASP A 187 5.74 18.64 -13.27
N PHE A 188 6.10 18.61 -11.98
CA PHE A 188 7.46 18.84 -11.52
C PHE A 188 8.02 17.52 -10.99
N ILE A 189 9.01 16.97 -11.68
CA ILE A 189 9.64 15.70 -11.32
C ILE A 189 11.10 15.99 -10.98
N GLU A 190 11.48 15.67 -9.75
CA GLU A 190 12.85 15.82 -9.25
C GLU A 190 13.39 14.45 -8.85
N SER A 191 14.56 14.08 -9.40
CA SER A 191 15.26 12.84 -9.04
C SER A 191 16.68 13.17 -8.58
N ILE A 192 16.99 12.81 -7.35
CA ILE A 192 18.29 13.06 -6.73
C ILE A 192 18.84 11.72 -6.25
N LYS A 193 19.96 11.29 -6.83
CA LYS A 193 20.65 10.05 -6.42
C LYS A 193 21.41 10.20 -5.10
N GLY A 194 21.88 11.42 -4.82
CA GLY A 194 22.56 11.77 -3.59
C GLY A 194 21.57 12.26 -2.53
N SER A 195 21.94 13.34 -1.85
CA SER A 195 21.11 13.95 -0.81
C SER A 195 20.45 15.22 -1.30
N LYS A 196 19.18 15.44 -0.91
CA LYS A 196 18.52 16.74 -0.97
C LYS A 196 18.67 17.43 0.39
N ILE A 197 19.29 18.61 0.41
CA ILE A 197 19.47 19.42 1.62
C ILE A 197 18.89 20.80 1.34
N GLU A 198 18.00 21.26 2.19
CA GLU A 198 17.33 22.55 2.05
C GLU A 198 17.55 23.37 3.33
N TYR A 199 18.09 24.57 3.19
CA TYR A 199 18.27 25.52 4.28
C TYR A 199 17.37 26.73 4.02
N VAL A 200 16.46 27.00 4.95
CA VAL A 200 15.57 28.16 4.90
C VAL A 200 15.71 28.91 6.22
N GLU A 201 16.16 30.16 6.15
CA GLU A 201 16.40 30.98 7.35
C GLU A 201 15.09 31.50 7.98
N LYS A 202 14.03 31.55 7.18
CA LYS A 202 12.70 32.03 7.59
C LYS A 202 11.66 30.93 7.36
N ASP A 203 10.46 31.34 6.97
CA ASP A 203 9.32 30.45 6.89
C ASP A 203 9.32 29.61 5.61
N VAL A 204 8.95 28.33 5.77
CA VAL A 204 8.53 27.47 4.67
C VAL A 204 7.01 27.34 4.72
N LYS A 205 6.35 27.63 3.60
CA LYS A 205 4.90 27.45 3.46
C LYS A 205 4.59 26.52 2.29
N LEU A 206 4.05 25.36 2.62
CA LEU A 206 3.59 24.37 1.65
C LEU A 206 2.06 24.32 1.67
N ARG A 207 1.44 24.38 0.48
CA ARG A 207 -0.02 24.23 0.33
C ARG A 207 -0.29 23.21 -0.77
N TYR A 208 -0.74 22.03 -0.37
CA TYR A 208 -1.23 21.00 -1.26
C TYR A 208 -2.75 21.11 -1.36
N LEU A 209 -3.29 21.17 -2.58
CA LEU A 209 -4.74 21.31 -2.80
C LEU A 209 -5.51 19.98 -2.78
N ASN A 210 -4.77 18.87 -2.92
CA ASN A 210 -5.30 17.52 -2.87
C ASN A 210 -4.46 16.73 -1.84
N ASN A 211 -4.05 15.52 -2.19
CA ASN A 211 -3.36 14.61 -1.30
C ASN A 211 -1.85 14.89 -1.24
N LEU A 212 -1.27 14.62 -0.07
CA LEU A 212 0.18 14.52 0.12
C LEU A 212 0.50 13.07 0.49
N PHE A 213 1.27 12.39 -0.36
CA PHE A 213 1.76 11.04 -0.09
C PHE A 213 3.27 11.10 0.17
N THR A 214 3.69 10.56 1.31
CA THR A 214 5.11 10.48 1.68
C THR A 214 5.46 9.02 1.95
N GLN A 215 6.41 8.48 1.19
CA GLN A 215 6.95 7.14 1.40
C GLN A 215 8.42 7.25 1.77
N VAL A 216 8.82 6.55 2.83
CA VAL A 216 10.21 6.46 3.27
C VAL A 216 10.50 5.01 3.63
N ASP A 217 11.49 4.41 2.96
CA ASP A 217 11.78 2.98 3.10
C ASP A 217 12.49 2.61 4.40
N LYS A 218 13.21 3.58 5.02
CA LYS A 218 13.99 3.36 6.24
C LYS A 218 13.37 4.11 7.42
N ASP A 219 13.74 5.37 7.59
CA ASP A 219 13.34 6.16 8.77
C ASP A 219 12.74 7.49 8.34
N PHE A 220 11.49 7.74 8.71
CA PHE A 220 10.89 9.07 8.69
C PHE A 220 11.06 9.72 10.06
N ARG A 221 11.93 10.73 10.15
CA ARG A 221 12.20 11.47 11.39
C ARG A 221 11.79 12.93 11.26
N LEU A 222 10.97 13.39 12.18
CA LEU A 222 10.72 14.81 12.42
C LEU A 222 11.44 15.23 13.71
N ASP A 223 12.52 16.00 13.58
CA ASP A 223 13.28 16.52 14.71
C ASP A 223 13.02 18.03 14.85
N VAL A 224 12.35 18.42 15.93
CA VAL A 224 11.99 19.82 16.21
C VAL A 224 12.67 20.23 17.51
N LYS A 225 13.69 21.10 17.41
CA LYS A 225 14.41 21.63 18.59
C LYS A 225 13.55 22.54 19.47
N GLY A 226 12.58 23.21 18.88
CA GLY A 226 11.65 24.12 19.57
C GLY A 226 10.35 23.43 19.91
N SER A 227 9.23 24.07 19.56
CA SER A 227 7.90 23.50 19.77
C SER A 227 7.31 23.01 18.45
N TYR A 228 6.71 21.82 18.48
CA TYR A 228 5.93 21.29 17.37
C TYR A 228 4.44 21.57 17.62
N HIS A 229 3.86 22.49 16.84
CA HIS A 229 2.45 22.84 16.94
C HIS A 229 1.69 22.32 15.72
N ILE A 230 0.70 21.44 15.94
CA ILE A 230 -0.31 21.13 14.93
C ILE A 230 -1.53 22.01 15.21
N LYS A 231 -1.66 23.10 14.46
CA LYS A 231 -2.85 23.95 14.50
C LYS A 231 -3.87 23.46 13.48
N SER A 232 -4.78 22.60 13.93
CA SER A 232 -5.89 22.09 13.12
C SER A 232 -7.21 22.17 13.87
N ASN A 233 -8.32 22.33 13.14
CA ASN A 233 -9.66 22.20 13.71
C ASN A 233 -9.94 20.77 14.19
N SER A 234 -9.33 19.78 13.54
CA SER A 234 -9.35 18.38 13.95
C SER A 234 -8.13 17.64 13.42
N ILE A 235 -7.57 16.72 14.21
CA ILE A 235 -6.57 15.75 13.74
C ILE A 235 -7.24 14.39 13.85
N LYS A 236 -7.50 13.75 12.71
CA LYS A 236 -8.08 12.39 12.65
C LYS A 236 -7.03 11.46 12.07
N GLN A 237 -6.69 10.41 12.81
CA GLN A 237 -5.99 9.25 12.26
C GLN A 237 -7.05 8.17 12.11
N GLU A 238 -7.34 7.78 10.88
CA GLU A 238 -8.37 6.79 10.57
C GLU A 238 -7.73 5.68 9.73
N ALA A 239 -7.69 4.49 10.31
CA ALA A 239 -7.24 3.28 9.68
C ALA A 239 -7.98 2.11 10.34
N ASN A 240 -8.10 0.98 9.65
CA ASN A 240 -8.69 -0.22 10.24
C ASN A 240 -7.95 -0.65 11.51
N ILE A 241 -6.63 -0.41 11.57
CA ILE A 241 -5.77 -0.60 12.74
C ILE A 241 -4.76 0.55 12.76
N ILE A 242 -4.55 1.17 13.92
CA ILE A 242 -3.45 2.10 14.19
C ILE A 242 -2.56 1.42 15.25
N GLU A 243 -1.44 0.88 14.81
CA GLU A 243 -0.46 0.24 15.69
C GLU A 243 0.77 1.13 15.86
N LEU A 244 1.11 1.45 17.11
CA LEU A 244 2.43 1.90 17.49
C LEU A 244 3.18 0.65 17.97
N ILE A 245 4.22 0.22 17.25
CA ILE A 245 5.02 -0.96 17.62
C ILE A 245 6.38 -0.48 18.11
N ALA A 246 6.76 -0.86 19.32
CA ALA A 246 8.08 -0.58 19.88
C ALA A 246 8.64 -1.84 20.56
N ASN A 247 9.92 -2.14 20.31
CA ASN A 247 10.57 -3.33 20.88
C ASN A 247 10.70 -3.29 22.41
N ASN A 248 10.83 -2.08 22.98
CA ASN A 248 11.06 -1.88 24.42
C ASN A 248 9.87 -1.21 25.13
N GLY A 249 8.98 -0.58 24.37
CA GLY A 249 7.81 0.10 24.89
C GLY A 249 7.53 1.46 24.25
N ILE A 250 6.30 1.91 24.39
CA ILE A 250 5.74 3.16 23.83
C ILE A 250 5.44 4.06 25.01
N THR A 251 5.95 5.30 25.01
CA THR A 251 5.66 6.26 26.07
C THR A 251 5.06 7.53 25.49
N ILE A 252 3.88 7.89 25.98
CA ILE A 252 3.31 9.23 25.82
C ILE A 252 3.65 10.00 27.10
N ARG A 253 4.52 11.02 27.00
CA ARG A 253 5.01 11.79 28.16
C ARG A 253 4.60 13.25 28.07
N SER A 254 4.15 13.80 29.19
CA SER A 254 3.92 15.23 29.40
C SER A 254 4.55 15.64 30.73
N GLY A 255 5.79 16.18 30.68
CA GLY A 255 6.57 16.49 31.89
C GLY A 255 6.92 15.23 32.68
N ALA A 256 6.67 15.25 33.99
CA ALA A 256 6.86 14.07 34.86
C ALA A 256 5.80 12.98 34.62
N ASN A 257 4.64 13.34 34.06
CA ASN A 257 3.56 12.39 33.82
C ASN A 257 3.81 11.60 32.53
N SER A 258 3.57 10.30 32.54
CA SER A 258 3.70 9.45 31.36
C SER A 258 2.76 8.25 31.38
N ILE A 259 2.26 7.88 30.21
CA ILE A 259 1.64 6.58 29.93
C ILE A 259 2.67 5.77 29.16
N THR A 260 3.11 4.65 29.71
CA THR A 260 4.05 3.73 29.05
C THR A 260 3.40 2.38 28.84
N VAL A 261 3.52 1.81 27.65
CA VAL A 261 3.19 0.41 27.36
C VAL A 261 4.50 -0.30 27.07
N ASP A 262 4.89 -1.30 27.86
CA ASP A 262 6.09 -2.12 27.63
C ASP A 262 5.80 -3.62 27.86
N SER A 263 6.85 -4.45 27.85
CA SER A 263 6.70 -5.90 28.03
C SER A 263 6.12 -6.32 29.38
N SER A 264 6.08 -5.43 30.36
CA SER A 264 5.54 -5.67 31.71
C SER A 264 4.12 -5.12 31.91
N GLY A 265 3.58 -4.38 30.94
CA GLY A 265 2.18 -3.91 30.95
C GLY A 265 2.02 -2.42 30.64
N ILE A 266 0.90 -1.85 31.11
CA ILE A 266 0.56 -0.43 30.97
C ILE A 266 0.89 0.27 32.30
N HIS A 267 1.80 1.24 32.25
CA HIS A 267 2.26 2.03 33.40
C HIS A 267 1.74 3.46 33.29
N LEU A 268 1.08 3.92 34.34
CA LEU A 268 0.64 5.30 34.50
C LEU A 268 1.52 5.96 35.57
N ASN A 269 2.41 6.86 35.15
CA ASN A 269 3.11 7.75 36.06
C ASN A 269 2.41 9.10 36.05
N SER A 270 1.71 9.46 37.12
CA SER A 270 1.04 10.76 37.24
C SER A 270 0.91 11.18 38.69
N ALA A 271 1.01 12.49 38.97
CA ALA A 271 0.73 13.04 40.30
C ALA A 271 -0.75 12.91 40.70
N SER A 272 -1.66 12.82 39.72
CA SER A 272 -3.09 12.59 39.93
C SER A 272 -3.72 11.91 38.71
N ILE A 273 -4.73 11.07 38.93
CA ILE A 273 -5.55 10.44 37.89
C ILE A 273 -6.98 10.95 38.11
N ASN A 274 -7.54 11.66 37.13
CA ASN A 274 -8.92 12.13 37.19
C ASN A 274 -9.85 11.11 36.51
N THR A 275 -10.52 10.30 37.33
CA THR A 275 -11.49 9.27 36.88
C THR A 275 -12.85 9.86 36.51
N GLN A 276 -13.10 11.15 36.77
CA GLN A 276 -14.37 11.85 36.49
C GLN A 276 -14.26 12.86 35.33
N SER A 277 -13.27 12.68 34.44
CA SER A 277 -13.11 13.53 33.26
C SER A 277 -14.35 13.49 32.36
N SER A 278 -14.79 14.66 31.86
CA SER A 278 -15.89 14.80 30.90
C SER A 278 -15.58 14.27 29.48
N LEU A 279 -14.38 13.72 29.28
CA LEU A 279 -13.91 13.12 28.02
C LEU A 279 -13.88 11.57 28.08
N GLU A 280 -14.80 10.95 28.83
CA GLU A 280 -14.83 9.50 29.11
C GLU A 280 -13.55 9.03 29.82
N GLY A 281 -13.41 9.40 31.10
CA GLY A 281 -12.35 8.86 31.96
C GLY A 281 -12.45 7.34 32.15
N VAL A 282 -11.31 6.68 32.34
CA VAL A 282 -11.30 5.28 32.81
C VAL A 282 -11.86 5.27 34.23
N ASN A 283 -12.99 4.58 34.41
CA ASN A 283 -13.48 4.19 35.73
C ASN A 283 -12.50 3.15 36.30
N ALA A 284 -11.41 3.61 36.91
CA ALA A 284 -10.71 2.78 37.88
C ALA A 284 -11.66 2.64 39.07
N ILE A 285 -12.33 1.50 39.17
CA ILE A 285 -12.99 1.11 40.40
C ILE A 285 -11.86 0.80 41.37
N ASP A 286 -11.55 1.74 42.26
CA ASP A 286 -10.82 1.41 43.47
C ASP A 286 -11.66 0.40 44.25
N VAL A 287 -11.13 -0.82 44.40
CA VAL A 287 -11.64 -1.77 45.38
C VAL A 287 -11.03 -1.38 46.72
N GLU A 288 -11.58 -0.36 47.37
CA GLU A 288 -11.35 -0.14 48.80
C GLU A 288 -11.97 -1.30 49.57
N MET A 289 -11.20 -1.97 50.44
CA MET A 289 -11.76 -2.89 51.43
C MET A 289 -12.78 -2.12 52.27
N PRO A 290 -14.07 -2.44 52.22
CA PRO A 290 -15.02 -1.78 53.08
C PRO A 290 -14.87 -2.39 54.49
N ILE A 291 -14.47 -1.56 55.46
CA ILE A 291 -14.79 -1.85 56.87
C ILE A 291 -16.29 -1.60 56.99
N ILE A 292 -17.07 -2.66 56.88
CA ILE A 292 -18.52 -2.68 57.12
C ILE A 292 -18.72 -2.98 58.60
N ASP A 293 -19.37 -2.08 59.35
CA ASP A 293 -19.95 -2.44 60.63
C ASP A 293 -20.95 -3.58 60.39
N LYS A 294 -20.64 -4.76 60.95
CA LYS A 294 -21.42 -5.99 60.75
C LYS A 294 -22.92 -5.70 60.94
N PRO A 295 -23.78 -5.84 59.91
CA PRO A 295 -25.17 -6.10 60.19
C PRO A 295 -25.23 -7.45 60.92
N LYS A 296 -26.09 -7.55 61.94
CA LYS A 296 -26.44 -8.88 62.48
C LYS A 296 -27.07 -9.66 61.32
N TYR A 297 -26.29 -10.54 60.70
CA TYR A 297 -26.80 -11.52 59.77
C TYR A 297 -27.77 -12.42 60.53
N GLU A 298 -29.07 -12.31 60.24
CA GLU A 298 -30.06 -13.28 60.68
C GLU A 298 -29.77 -14.58 59.91
N LYS A 299 -29.37 -15.64 60.62
CA LYS A 299 -28.98 -16.90 59.99
C LYS A 299 -30.22 -17.58 59.41
N LEU A 300 -30.12 -18.12 58.21
CA LEU A 300 -31.11 -19.03 57.64
C LEU A 300 -30.55 -20.44 57.58
N ARG A 301 -31.41 -21.45 57.64
CA ARG A 301 -31.04 -22.84 57.34
C ARG A 301 -32.18 -23.56 56.65
N VAL A 302 -31.84 -24.43 55.71
CA VAL A 302 -32.80 -25.41 55.18
C VAL A 302 -32.82 -26.59 56.13
N ILE A 303 -33.99 -26.92 56.67
CA ILE A 303 -34.14 -28.04 57.61
C ILE A 303 -34.65 -29.30 56.95
N LYS A 304 -35.33 -29.17 55.80
CA LYS A 304 -35.96 -30.29 55.13
C LYS A 304 -36.21 -29.97 53.67
N LEU A 305 -36.04 -30.96 52.82
CA LEU A 305 -36.45 -30.93 51.42
C LEU A 305 -37.39 -32.10 51.14
N GLU A 306 -38.56 -31.80 50.58
CA GLU A 306 -39.56 -32.82 50.22
C GLU A 306 -39.87 -32.76 48.73
N ALA A 307 -39.76 -33.90 48.06
CA ALA A 307 -40.28 -34.08 46.71
C ALA A 307 -41.77 -34.49 46.77
N ASN A 308 -42.57 -34.01 45.82
CA ASN A 308 -43.96 -34.44 45.67
C ASN A 308 -44.07 -35.92 45.28
N ILE A 309 -43.09 -36.45 44.55
CA ILE A 309 -42.94 -37.87 44.22
C ILE A 309 -41.47 -38.28 44.35
N LEU A 310 -41.22 -39.51 44.82
CA LEU A 310 -39.87 -40.07 44.98
C LEU A 310 -39.48 -41.04 43.86
N LYS A 311 -40.46 -41.47 43.07
CA LYS A 311 -40.28 -42.30 41.88
C LYS A 311 -41.25 -41.86 40.81
N GLN A 312 -40.71 -41.52 39.65
CA GLN A 312 -41.49 -41.13 38.50
C GLN A 312 -42.12 -42.36 37.85
N ASN A 313 -43.41 -42.30 37.49
CA ASN A 313 -44.10 -43.37 36.79
C ASN A 313 -44.26 -43.05 35.29
N SER A 314 -44.28 -41.77 34.92
CA SER A 314 -44.38 -41.28 33.55
C SER A 314 -43.47 -40.06 33.34
N ILE A 315 -42.96 -39.88 32.12
CA ILE A 315 -42.12 -38.73 31.76
C ILE A 315 -42.85 -37.38 31.89
N GLU A 316 -44.18 -37.41 31.91
CA GLU A 316 -45.05 -36.25 32.09
C GLU A 316 -45.23 -35.86 33.57
N ASP A 317 -44.81 -36.71 34.51
CA ASP A 317 -44.97 -36.42 35.95
C ASP A 317 -44.13 -35.19 36.31
N GLN A 318 -44.77 -34.21 36.95
CA GLN A 318 -44.09 -32.99 37.37
C GLN A 318 -43.33 -33.22 38.68
N LEU A 319 -42.03 -32.96 38.68
CA LEU A 319 -41.20 -32.99 39.88
C LEU A 319 -41.20 -31.63 40.54
N ILE A 320 -41.77 -31.57 41.76
CA ILE A 320 -41.87 -30.35 42.58
C ILE A 320 -41.23 -30.62 43.92
N PHE A 321 -40.27 -29.78 44.28
CA PHE A 321 -39.51 -29.89 45.53
C PHE A 321 -39.82 -28.69 46.41
N LYS A 322 -40.18 -28.95 47.68
CA LYS A 322 -40.53 -27.94 48.68
C LYS A 322 -39.46 -27.90 49.76
N ALA A 323 -38.79 -26.76 49.90
CA ALA A 323 -37.82 -26.54 50.97
C ALA A 323 -38.52 -25.96 52.20
N SER A 324 -38.28 -26.55 53.38
CA SER A 324 -38.64 -25.96 54.67
C SER A 324 -37.43 -25.22 55.23
N VAL A 325 -37.61 -23.93 55.49
CA VAL A 325 -36.53 -23.04 55.94
C VAL A 325 -36.87 -22.50 57.33
N GLU A 326 -35.87 -22.45 58.20
CA GLU A 326 -35.95 -21.76 59.47
C GLU A 326 -35.09 -20.50 59.44
N LYS A 327 -35.58 -19.47 60.13
CA LYS A 327 -34.91 -18.20 60.34
C LYS A 327 -34.51 -18.07 61.80
N TYR A 328 -33.26 -17.70 62.05
CA TYR A 328 -32.73 -17.48 63.39
C TYR A 328 -33.05 -16.07 63.86
N LYS A 329 -33.93 -15.96 64.85
CA LYS A 329 -34.39 -14.69 65.43
C LYS A 329 -34.54 -14.84 66.94
N ASP A 330 -34.14 -13.81 67.69
CA ASP A 330 -34.30 -13.75 69.16
C ASP A 330 -33.78 -15.01 69.90
N ASP A 331 -32.61 -15.51 69.47
CA ASP A 331 -31.92 -16.71 69.98
C ASP A 331 -32.65 -18.05 69.79
N ASN A 332 -33.64 -18.12 68.90
CA ASN A 332 -34.29 -19.36 68.49
C ASN A 332 -34.39 -19.50 66.96
N TRP A 333 -34.49 -20.74 66.50
CA TRP A 333 -34.84 -21.05 65.12
C TRP A 333 -36.36 -21.16 64.99
N GLU A 334 -36.94 -20.39 64.07
CA GLU A 334 -38.38 -20.40 63.80
C GLU A 334 -38.62 -20.73 62.33
N ALA A 335 -39.59 -21.63 62.06
CA ALA A 335 -40.02 -21.93 60.71
C ALA A 335 -40.60 -20.67 60.04
N THR A 336 -40.18 -20.39 58.81
CA THR A 336 -40.69 -19.25 58.05
C THR A 336 -41.17 -19.67 56.67
N ASN A 337 -42.28 -19.05 56.23
CA ASN A 337 -42.84 -19.18 54.89
C ASN A 337 -42.72 -17.86 54.10
N SER A 338 -41.97 -16.88 54.61
CA SER A 338 -41.77 -15.57 53.99
C SER A 338 -40.36 -15.07 54.30
N LEU A 339 -39.60 -14.73 53.26
CA LEU A 339 -38.25 -14.18 53.35
C LEU A 339 -38.19 -12.83 52.62
N THR A 340 -37.27 -11.96 53.02
CA THR A 340 -36.98 -10.72 52.30
C THR A 340 -36.17 -10.99 51.03
N LYS A 341 -36.19 -10.06 50.07
CA LYS A 341 -35.46 -10.19 48.79
C LYS A 341 -33.95 -10.46 48.95
N PHE A 342 -33.35 -10.02 50.05
CA PHE A 342 -31.94 -10.28 50.35
C PHE A 342 -31.72 -11.70 50.92
N GLU A 343 -32.57 -12.13 51.86
CA GLU A 343 -32.57 -13.47 52.44
C GLU A 343 -32.86 -14.56 51.41
N LEU A 344 -33.73 -14.26 50.44
CA LEU A 344 -34.05 -15.12 49.32
C LEU A 344 -32.85 -15.40 48.41
N ASN A 345 -32.00 -14.39 48.19
CA ASN A 345 -30.80 -14.55 47.38
C ASN A 345 -29.76 -15.47 48.03
N GLN A 346 -29.94 -15.87 49.29
CA GLN A 346 -29.05 -16.79 49.99
C GLN A 346 -29.43 -18.26 49.76
N ILE A 347 -30.65 -18.56 49.29
CA ILE A 347 -31.07 -19.94 48.99
C ILE A 347 -30.53 -20.33 47.61
N ARG A 348 -29.83 -21.46 47.55
CA ARG A 348 -29.32 -22.07 46.33
C ARG A 348 -29.96 -23.43 46.13
N TRP A 349 -30.32 -23.69 44.88
CA TRP A 349 -30.81 -24.98 44.43
C TRP A 349 -29.80 -25.58 43.47
N VAL A 350 -29.44 -26.83 43.69
CA VAL A 350 -28.59 -27.59 42.78
C VAL A 350 -29.28 -28.89 42.42
N VAL A 351 -29.24 -29.22 41.13
CA VAL A 351 -29.80 -30.44 40.57
C VAL A 351 -28.68 -31.19 39.89
N VAL A 352 -28.40 -32.39 40.39
CA VAL A 352 -27.43 -33.32 39.82
C VAL A 352 -28.20 -34.51 39.26
N THR A 353 -28.10 -34.75 37.95
CA THR A 353 -28.76 -35.89 37.30
C THR A 353 -27.72 -36.85 36.76
N ASN A 354 -27.70 -38.08 37.26
CA ASN A 354 -26.76 -39.11 36.84
C ASN A 354 -27.38 -40.52 36.95
N ASN A 355 -26.60 -41.55 36.64
CA ASN A 355 -27.02 -42.95 36.70
C ASN A 355 -26.59 -43.68 37.98
N ASP A 356 -25.91 -42.99 38.91
CA ASP A 356 -25.44 -43.55 40.18
C ASP A 356 -26.28 -43.03 41.35
N LYS A 357 -27.00 -43.94 42.01
CA LYS A 357 -27.87 -43.62 43.15
C LYS A 357 -27.12 -43.05 44.36
N GLU A 358 -25.82 -43.36 44.50
CA GLU A 358 -25.04 -42.99 45.67
C GLU A 358 -24.16 -41.75 45.46
N ASP A 359 -24.14 -41.18 44.25
CA ASP A 359 -23.33 -40.01 43.95
C ASP A 359 -23.95 -38.75 44.55
N LYS A 360 -23.21 -38.10 45.45
CA LYS A 360 -23.65 -36.90 46.18
C LYS A 360 -22.67 -35.75 46.02
N ASP A 361 -21.71 -35.84 45.09
CA ASP A 361 -20.74 -34.78 44.89
C ASP A 361 -21.34 -33.62 44.10
N ILE A 362 -21.50 -32.47 44.76
CA ILE A 362 -22.10 -31.26 44.18
C ILE A 362 -21.09 -30.53 43.27
N VAL A 363 -19.79 -30.81 43.39
CA VAL A 363 -18.71 -29.98 42.80
C VAL A 363 -18.22 -30.51 41.45
N GLN A 364 -18.51 -31.77 41.11
CA GLN A 364 -17.95 -32.41 39.91
C GLN A 364 -18.94 -32.61 38.75
N ASP A 365 -20.25 -32.48 38.99
CA ASP A 365 -21.27 -32.75 37.96
C ASP A 365 -21.82 -31.48 37.29
N GLU A 366 -22.06 -31.55 35.98
CA GLU A 366 -22.64 -30.46 35.20
C GLU A 366 -24.04 -30.10 35.72
N ILE A 367 -24.21 -28.85 36.14
CA ILE A 367 -25.51 -28.30 36.57
C ILE A 367 -26.42 -28.23 35.33
N SER A 368 -27.40 -29.14 35.25
CA SER A 368 -28.29 -29.22 34.08
C SER A 368 -29.11 -27.92 33.88
N GLU A 369 -29.17 -27.40 32.64
CA GLU A 369 -29.85 -26.15 32.25
C GLU A 369 -31.40 -26.21 32.37
N ASN A 370 -31.98 -27.28 32.92
CA ASN A 370 -33.42 -27.57 32.87
C ASN A 370 -34.22 -27.18 34.13
N VAL A 371 -33.71 -26.23 34.91
CA VAL A 371 -34.33 -25.80 36.17
C VAL A 371 -35.22 -24.57 35.97
N ILE A 372 -36.50 -24.66 36.32
CA ILE A 372 -37.43 -23.51 36.34
C ILE A 372 -37.96 -23.35 37.77
N ALA A 373 -37.49 -22.32 38.49
CA ALA A 373 -38.06 -21.97 39.78
C ALA A 373 -39.52 -21.50 39.59
N ILE A 374 -40.50 -22.15 40.25
CA ILE A 374 -41.91 -21.68 40.19
C ILE A 374 -42.13 -20.57 41.22
N ASN A 375 -41.58 -20.70 42.43
CA ASN A 375 -41.65 -19.70 43.49
C ASN A 375 -40.49 -19.87 44.49
N GLU A 376 -40.42 -18.99 45.49
CA GLU A 376 -39.27 -18.77 46.37
C GLU A 376 -38.92 -19.91 47.37
N PHE A 377 -39.77 -20.94 47.49
CA PHE A 377 -39.51 -22.15 48.30
C PHE A 377 -39.74 -23.45 47.51
N GLU A 378 -40.16 -23.35 46.24
CA GLU A 378 -40.53 -24.49 45.41
C GLU A 378 -39.78 -24.51 44.08
N LEU A 379 -39.04 -25.59 43.85
CA LEU A 379 -38.35 -25.87 42.60
C LEU A 379 -39.18 -26.83 41.74
N LYS A 380 -39.36 -26.49 40.45
CA LYS A 380 -39.85 -27.44 39.46
C LYS A 380 -38.73 -27.86 38.53
N LEU A 381 -38.60 -29.16 38.35
CA LEU A 381 -37.70 -29.73 37.37
C LEU A 381 -38.50 -30.18 36.14
N ASP A 382 -38.17 -29.64 34.97
CA ASP A 382 -38.78 -30.05 33.70
C ASP A 382 -37.88 -31.08 33.00
N ILE A 383 -38.19 -32.36 33.18
CA ILE A 383 -37.48 -33.48 32.54
C ILE A 383 -38.20 -34.04 31.32
N SER A 384 -39.25 -33.36 30.85
CA SER A 384 -40.10 -33.85 29.75
C SER A 384 -39.38 -33.88 28.39
N LYS A 385 -38.25 -33.18 28.25
CA LYS A 385 -37.61 -32.95 26.95
C LYS A 385 -36.47 -33.90 26.62
N THR A 386 -35.74 -34.44 27.61
CA THR A 386 -34.63 -35.39 27.41
C THR A 386 -34.24 -36.02 28.75
N ASN A 387 -34.87 -37.13 29.16
CA ASN A 387 -34.51 -37.80 30.40
C ASN A 387 -33.53 -38.95 30.16
N ILE A 388 -32.24 -38.62 30.18
CA ILE A 388 -31.13 -39.54 29.92
C ILE A 388 -30.62 -40.28 31.17
N CYS A 389 -30.97 -39.80 32.37
CA CYS A 389 -30.44 -40.27 33.66
C CYS A 389 -31.51 -40.98 34.51
N LYS A 390 -31.09 -41.93 35.35
CA LYS A 390 -31.98 -42.72 36.22
C LYS A 390 -32.28 -42.03 37.56
N TYR A 391 -31.42 -41.14 38.04
CA TYR A 391 -31.58 -40.48 39.33
C TYR A 391 -31.42 -38.96 39.21
N ALA A 392 -32.19 -38.23 40.01
CA ALA A 392 -32.02 -36.81 40.25
C ALA A 392 -31.78 -36.56 41.74
N HIS A 393 -30.64 -35.97 42.05
CA HIS A 393 -30.20 -35.57 43.36
C HIS A 393 -30.44 -34.06 43.48
N ILE A 394 -31.37 -33.67 44.36
CA ILE A 394 -31.74 -32.28 44.57
C ILE A 394 -31.20 -31.81 45.90
N PHE A 395 -30.44 -30.72 45.84
CA PHE A 395 -29.88 -30.04 47.00
C PHE A 395 -30.47 -28.64 47.11
N CYS A 396 -30.81 -28.26 48.32
CA CYS A 396 -31.23 -26.91 48.67
C CYS A 396 -30.44 -26.46 49.91
N TYR A 397 -29.64 -25.41 49.79
CA TYR A 397 -28.78 -24.94 50.88
C TYR A 397 -28.73 -23.41 50.92
N VAL A 398 -28.18 -22.88 52.02
CA VAL A 398 -27.97 -21.44 52.23
C VAL A 398 -26.47 -21.15 52.10
N ASP A 399 -26.09 -20.15 51.31
CA ASP A 399 -24.70 -19.65 51.26
C ASP A 399 -24.21 -19.36 52.70
N ASP A 400 -23.06 -19.93 53.12
CA ASP A 400 -22.46 -19.89 54.46
C ASP A 400 -22.97 -20.86 55.58
N TYR A 401 -23.72 -21.94 55.27
CA TYR A 401 -24.02 -22.98 56.28
C TYR A 401 -23.80 -24.42 55.81
N LEU A 402 -23.25 -25.24 56.69
CA LEU A 402 -22.91 -26.67 56.48
C LEU A 402 -24.13 -27.62 56.50
N LEU A 403 -25.35 -27.10 56.49
CA LEU A 403 -26.59 -27.91 56.54
C LEU A 403 -27.41 -27.66 55.28
N GLU A 404 -27.63 -28.74 54.55
CA GLU A 404 -28.34 -28.78 53.27
C GLU A 404 -29.60 -29.65 53.40
N GLY A 405 -30.68 -29.22 52.76
CA GLY A 405 -31.82 -30.08 52.47
C GLY A 405 -31.49 -30.93 51.24
N TYR A 406 -31.68 -32.24 51.34
CA TYR A 406 -31.42 -33.19 50.25
C TYR A 406 -32.66 -34.03 49.96
N SER A 407 -32.95 -34.26 48.67
CA SER A 407 -33.99 -35.16 48.21
C SER A 407 -33.52 -35.91 46.96
N LEU A 408 -33.79 -37.22 46.94
CA LEU A 408 -33.46 -38.11 45.83
C LEU A 408 -34.76 -38.55 45.15
N VAL A 409 -34.80 -38.44 43.83
CA VAL A 409 -35.92 -38.94 43.01
C VAL A 409 -35.38 -39.91 41.97
N GLU A 410 -35.99 -41.10 41.91
CA GLU A 410 -35.78 -42.03 40.81
C GLU A 410 -36.57 -41.54 39.58
N LEU A 411 -35.85 -41.18 38.52
CA LEU A 411 -36.41 -40.69 37.27
C LEU A 411 -36.79 -41.86 36.35
N LYS A 412 -37.84 -41.68 35.55
CA LYS A 412 -38.17 -42.65 34.50
C LYS A 412 -37.48 -42.25 33.20
N ARG A 413 -36.37 -42.91 32.88
CA ARG A 413 -35.59 -42.70 31.65
C ARG A 413 -36.48 -42.90 30.40
N ASP A 414 -36.35 -42.03 29.40
CA ASP A 414 -37.11 -42.11 28.15
C ASP A 414 -36.24 -42.69 27.03
N ILE A 415 -36.52 -43.93 26.63
CA ILE A 415 -35.75 -44.67 25.63
C ILE A 415 -36.58 -44.78 24.36
N LYS A 416 -36.00 -44.35 23.25
CA LYS A 416 -36.61 -44.38 21.92
C LYS A 416 -35.62 -44.93 20.90
N ILE A 417 -36.15 -45.49 19.83
CA ILE A 417 -35.35 -45.90 18.68
C ILE A 417 -35.43 -44.78 17.66
N ASP A 418 -34.34 -44.02 17.53
CA ASP A 418 -34.24 -42.87 16.64
C ASP A 418 -34.16 -43.29 15.17
N ASN A 419 -33.48 -44.40 14.88
CA ASN A 419 -33.30 -44.88 13.51
C ASN A 419 -32.97 -46.38 13.44
N ILE A 420 -33.09 -46.97 12.25
CA ILE A 420 -32.53 -48.29 11.94
C ILE A 420 -31.51 -48.16 10.82
N ASN A 421 -30.27 -48.52 11.10
CA ASN A 421 -29.25 -48.72 10.07
C ASN A 421 -29.41 -50.10 9.45
N LEU A 422 -29.51 -50.15 8.12
CA LEU A 422 -29.55 -51.39 7.35
C LEU A 422 -28.26 -51.54 6.56
N ASN A 423 -27.58 -52.68 6.74
CA ASN A 423 -26.38 -53.03 5.99
C ASN A 423 -26.54 -54.41 5.31
N TYR A 424 -26.03 -54.54 4.08
CA TYR A 424 -26.09 -55.81 3.35
C TYR A 424 -24.83 -56.62 3.61
N ILE A 425 -24.98 -57.80 4.23
CA ILE A 425 -23.85 -58.73 4.46
C ILE A 425 -23.60 -59.55 3.20
N SER A 426 -24.67 -59.99 2.54
CA SER A 426 -24.63 -60.74 1.29
C SER A 426 -25.85 -60.45 0.44
N ASN A 427 -25.95 -61.09 -0.73
CA ASN A 427 -27.12 -60.96 -1.61
C ASN A 427 -28.42 -61.52 -0.99
N GLU A 428 -28.34 -62.28 0.10
CA GLU A 428 -29.51 -62.90 0.74
C GLU A 428 -29.65 -62.50 2.23
N GLU A 429 -28.71 -61.73 2.80
CA GLU A 429 -28.66 -61.50 4.24
C GLU A 429 -28.35 -60.04 4.58
N VAL A 430 -29.14 -59.48 5.50
CA VAL A 430 -29.00 -58.11 5.99
C VAL A 430 -28.73 -58.09 7.49
N GLU A 431 -27.94 -57.10 7.92
CA GLU A 431 -27.78 -56.71 9.31
C GLU A 431 -28.54 -55.42 9.56
N LEU A 432 -29.28 -55.38 10.67
CA LEU A 432 -30.04 -54.23 11.11
C LEU A 432 -29.55 -53.81 12.49
N GLU A 433 -29.32 -52.52 12.68
CA GLU A 433 -28.92 -51.92 13.95
C GLU A 433 -29.94 -50.84 14.35
N ALA A 434 -30.61 -51.02 15.48
CA ALA A 434 -31.45 -50.01 16.11
C ALA A 434 -30.56 -48.99 16.81
N ILE A 435 -30.65 -47.74 16.39
CA ILE A 435 -29.97 -46.59 16.98
C ILE A 435 -30.92 -45.99 18.02
N LEU A 436 -30.45 -45.89 19.27
CA LEU A 436 -31.23 -45.34 20.37
C LEU A 436 -30.83 -43.89 20.64
N ASN A 437 -31.72 -43.14 21.26
CA ASN A 437 -31.49 -41.77 21.74
C ASN A 437 -30.52 -41.69 22.95
N VAL A 438 -29.88 -42.81 23.31
CA VAL A 438 -28.99 -42.94 24.46
C VAL A 438 -27.75 -43.74 24.06
N ASP A 439 -26.58 -43.31 24.57
CA ASP A 439 -25.30 -43.95 24.24
C ASP A 439 -25.07 -45.27 25.01
N GLU A 440 -25.65 -45.40 26.21
CA GLU A 440 -25.51 -46.58 27.08
C GLU A 440 -26.89 -47.14 27.49
N VAL A 441 -27.14 -48.43 27.28
CA VAL A 441 -28.41 -49.11 27.58
C VAL A 441 -28.22 -50.15 28.67
N THR A 442 -29.07 -50.15 29.70
CA THR A 442 -29.02 -51.17 30.75
C THR A 442 -29.63 -52.50 30.28
N GLN A 443 -29.32 -53.60 30.97
CA GLN A 443 -29.80 -54.93 30.58
C GLN A 443 -31.33 -55.07 30.64
N GLU A 444 -31.99 -54.44 31.62
CA GLU A 444 -33.46 -54.41 31.73
C GLU A 444 -34.12 -53.61 30.61
N GLU A 445 -33.43 -52.61 30.08
CA GLU A 445 -33.92 -51.75 28.99
C GLU A 445 -33.72 -52.43 27.62
N LEU A 446 -32.61 -53.15 27.44
CA LEU A 446 -32.37 -53.95 26.23
C LEU A 446 -33.51 -54.95 25.97
N GLU A 447 -33.98 -55.64 27.02
CA GLU A 447 -35.05 -56.64 26.93
C GLU A 447 -36.40 -56.10 26.40
N GLN A 448 -36.57 -54.78 26.43
CA GLN A 448 -37.76 -54.09 25.95
C GLN A 448 -37.72 -53.83 24.44
N ILE A 449 -36.58 -53.98 23.76
CA ILE A 449 -36.46 -53.74 22.31
C ILE A 449 -37.05 -54.92 21.53
N VAL A 450 -38.15 -54.66 20.82
CA VAL A 450 -38.83 -55.64 19.97
C VAL A 450 -38.56 -55.33 18.50
N TRP A 451 -38.15 -56.35 17.74
CA TRP A 451 -38.09 -56.30 16.29
C TRP A 451 -39.27 -57.03 15.67
N ASN A 452 -39.94 -56.40 14.73
CA ASN A 452 -41.02 -56.95 13.93
C ASN A 452 -40.62 -56.98 12.45
N ILE A 453 -40.64 -58.18 11.87
CA ILE A 453 -40.30 -58.46 10.48
C ILE A 453 -41.53 -59.08 9.83
N ASN A 454 -42.20 -58.35 8.93
CA ASN A 454 -43.39 -58.80 8.21
C ASN A 454 -44.42 -59.58 9.06
N SER A 455 -44.58 -59.26 10.35
CA SER A 455 -45.50 -59.92 11.29
C SER A 455 -45.19 -61.38 11.67
N LYS A 456 -43.92 -61.81 11.66
CA LYS A 456 -43.48 -63.17 12.07
C LYS A 456 -42.69 -63.21 13.40
N ASP A 457 -42.43 -64.43 13.90
CA ASP A 457 -41.88 -64.81 15.22
C ASP A 457 -40.77 -63.88 15.76
N ILE A 458 -41.20 -62.95 16.63
CA ILE A 458 -40.37 -61.90 17.24
C ILE A 458 -39.43 -62.43 18.34
N SER A 459 -39.66 -63.64 18.85
CA SER A 459 -38.94 -64.16 20.03
C SER A 459 -37.43 -64.32 19.80
N LYS A 460 -37.00 -64.56 18.55
CA LYS A 460 -35.58 -64.72 18.17
C LYS A 460 -34.81 -63.40 18.12
N TYR A 461 -35.52 -62.28 17.94
CA TYR A 461 -34.95 -60.98 17.61
C TYR A 461 -35.15 -59.94 18.72
N ASN A 462 -36.00 -60.23 19.71
CA ASN A 462 -36.23 -59.39 20.88
C ASN A 462 -34.96 -59.24 21.75
N GLY A 463 -34.83 -58.11 22.45
CA GLY A 463 -33.78 -57.91 23.45
C GLY A 463 -32.42 -57.50 22.88
N LYS A 464 -32.35 -57.16 21.58
CA LYS A 464 -31.08 -56.92 20.86
C LYS A 464 -31.14 -55.60 20.09
N THR A 465 -30.04 -54.85 20.13
CA THR A 465 -29.86 -53.67 19.28
C THR A 465 -29.44 -54.03 17.86
N LYS A 466 -28.81 -55.19 17.65
CA LYS A 466 -28.42 -55.72 16.33
C LYS A 466 -29.06 -57.06 16.03
N ILE A 467 -29.62 -57.19 14.85
CA ILE A 467 -30.16 -58.46 14.35
C ILE A 467 -29.65 -58.74 12.93
N GLN A 468 -29.53 -60.02 12.59
CA GLN A 468 -29.25 -60.48 11.23
C GLN A 468 -30.43 -61.31 10.73
N HIS A 469 -30.84 -61.08 9.49
CA HIS A 469 -31.98 -61.77 8.91
C HIS A 469 -31.76 -62.08 7.43
N ASN A 470 -32.08 -63.31 7.04
CA ASN A 470 -32.04 -63.73 5.64
C ASN A 470 -33.35 -63.32 4.94
N ILE A 471 -33.26 -62.34 4.04
CA ILE A 471 -34.43 -61.75 3.37
C ILE A 471 -35.15 -62.73 2.43
N LYS A 472 -34.49 -63.81 2.00
CA LYS A 472 -35.09 -64.84 1.15
C LYS A 472 -36.11 -65.69 1.88
N GLU A 473 -35.99 -65.82 3.21
CA GLU A 473 -36.95 -66.57 4.04
C GLU A 473 -38.36 -65.96 3.99
N GLU A 474 -38.46 -64.66 3.68
CA GLU A 474 -39.71 -63.94 3.71
C GLU A 474 -40.62 -64.19 2.50
N LYS A 475 -40.05 -64.65 1.36
CA LYS A 475 -40.78 -64.97 0.11
C LYS A 475 -41.69 -63.82 -0.38
N VAL A 476 -41.28 -62.58 -0.14
CA VAL A 476 -41.97 -61.37 -0.58
C VAL A 476 -40.99 -60.42 -1.25
N TYR A 477 -41.48 -59.60 -2.18
CA TYR A 477 -40.65 -58.66 -2.96
C TYR A 477 -39.98 -57.59 -2.08
N LYS A 478 -40.66 -57.14 -1.02
CA LYS A 478 -40.18 -56.11 -0.09
C LYS A 478 -40.37 -56.60 1.34
N THR A 479 -39.29 -56.67 2.10
CA THR A 479 -39.29 -56.99 3.53
C THR A 479 -39.20 -55.69 4.32
N VAL A 480 -40.16 -55.46 5.21
CA VAL A 480 -40.19 -54.31 6.10
C VAL A 480 -39.74 -54.74 7.50
N PHE A 481 -38.77 -54.02 8.03
CA PHE A 481 -38.25 -54.17 9.37
C PHE A 481 -38.73 -53.00 10.21
N ASN A 482 -39.29 -53.29 11.37
CA ASN A 482 -39.69 -52.29 12.34
C ASN A 482 -39.09 -52.66 13.70
N ALA A 483 -38.52 -51.69 14.40
CA ALA A 483 -38.05 -51.85 15.77
C ALA A 483 -38.76 -50.83 16.67
N TYR A 484 -39.21 -51.26 17.84
CA TYR A 484 -39.87 -50.41 18.83
C TYR A 484 -39.65 -50.90 20.26
N ILE A 485 -39.95 -50.05 21.24
CA ILE A 485 -39.95 -50.42 22.66
C ILE A 485 -41.29 -51.06 23.04
N LYS A 486 -41.25 -52.26 23.62
CA LYS A 486 -42.39 -53.15 23.87
C LYS A 486 -43.58 -52.49 24.56
N ASP A 487 -43.30 -51.59 25.50
CA ASP A 487 -44.31 -50.93 26.35
C ASP A 487 -44.79 -49.59 25.79
N ASN A 488 -44.35 -49.18 24.58
CA ASN A 488 -44.78 -47.93 23.95
C ASN A 488 -44.75 -48.03 22.41
N GLN A 489 -45.79 -48.61 21.80
CA GLN A 489 -45.90 -48.85 20.34
C GLN A 489 -46.36 -47.61 19.53
N THR A 490 -45.97 -46.40 19.93
CA THR A 490 -46.32 -45.19 19.19
C THR A 490 -45.32 -44.97 18.05
N ILE A 491 -45.75 -44.26 16.99
CA ILE A 491 -44.90 -44.01 15.81
C ILE A 491 -43.61 -43.26 16.19
N GLU A 492 -43.66 -42.44 17.24
CA GLU A 492 -42.54 -41.61 17.72
C GLU A 492 -41.42 -42.39 18.43
N THR A 493 -41.65 -43.65 18.79
CA THR A 493 -40.70 -44.52 19.50
C THR A 493 -40.28 -45.74 18.68
N SER A 494 -40.77 -45.81 17.43
CA SER A 494 -40.48 -46.87 16.48
C SER A 494 -39.73 -46.34 15.28
N ALA A 495 -38.73 -47.09 14.83
CA ALA A 495 -38.07 -46.84 13.56
C ALA A 495 -38.41 -47.97 12.58
N ASN A 496 -38.44 -47.66 11.29
CA ASN A 496 -38.69 -48.66 10.25
C ASN A 496 -37.69 -48.51 9.09
N THR A 497 -37.40 -49.62 8.43
CA THR A 497 -36.60 -49.65 7.19
C THR A 497 -37.05 -50.82 6.33
N SER A 498 -36.57 -50.92 5.10
CA SER A 498 -36.95 -52.02 4.21
C SER A 498 -35.86 -52.45 3.24
N ALA A 499 -35.83 -53.74 2.93
CA ALA A 499 -34.98 -54.33 1.90
C ALA A 499 -35.85 -54.96 0.80
N VAL A 500 -35.36 -54.94 -0.44
CA VAL A 500 -36.04 -55.52 -1.61
C VAL A 500 -35.14 -56.58 -2.22
N PHE A 501 -35.66 -57.80 -2.38
CA PHE A 501 -34.97 -58.90 -3.03
C PHE A 501 -35.61 -59.21 -4.39
N ASP A 502 -34.84 -59.09 -5.47
CA ASP A 502 -35.27 -59.38 -6.85
C ASP A 502 -34.74 -60.76 -7.29
N GLU A 503 -35.64 -61.73 -7.42
CA GLU A 503 -35.33 -63.11 -7.81
C GLU A 503 -34.81 -63.23 -9.26
N ASP A 504 -35.16 -62.29 -10.15
CA ASP A 504 -34.81 -62.37 -11.57
C ASP A 504 -33.44 -61.73 -11.90
N SER A 505 -32.89 -60.89 -11.02
CA SER A 505 -31.64 -60.15 -11.28
C SER A 505 -30.51 -60.33 -10.25
N SER A 506 -30.74 -61.05 -9.15
CA SER A 506 -29.75 -61.22 -8.05
C SER A 506 -29.13 -59.90 -7.55
N ARG A 507 -29.88 -58.78 -7.59
CA ARG A 507 -29.38 -57.45 -7.16
C ARG A 507 -30.34 -56.80 -6.18
N LEU A 508 -29.76 -56.16 -5.16
CA LEU A 508 -30.46 -55.41 -4.11
C LEU A 508 -30.40 -53.91 -4.42
N SER A 509 -31.50 -53.19 -4.22
CA SER A 509 -31.52 -51.72 -4.27
C SER A 509 -32.28 -51.16 -3.08
N ASN A 510 -31.66 -50.19 -2.38
CA ASN A 510 -32.24 -49.54 -1.21
C ASN A 510 -33.33 -48.54 -1.63
N ILE A 511 -34.53 -48.65 -1.06
CA ILE A 511 -35.55 -47.58 -1.14
C ILE A 511 -35.68 -47.05 0.28
N GLY A 512 -35.32 -45.77 0.44
CA GLY A 512 -35.02 -45.13 1.71
C GLY A 512 -36.14 -45.15 2.78
N VAL A 513 -35.66 -44.85 3.98
CA VAL A 513 -36.32 -44.70 5.28
C VAL A 513 -37.44 -43.64 5.22
N ASN A 514 -38.53 -43.88 5.96
CA ASN A 514 -39.43 -42.84 6.45
C ASN A 514 -39.45 -42.89 7.97
#